data_AF-A0A836RYX7-F1
#
_entry.id   AF-A0A836RYX7-F1
#
_cell.length_a   1.000
_cell.length_b   1.000
_cell.length_c   1.000
_cell.angle_alpha   90.00
_cell.angle_beta   90.00
_cell.angle_gamma   90.00
#
_symmetry.space_group_name_H-M   'P 1'
#
loop_
_entity.id
_entity.type
_entity.pdbx_description
1 polymer ?
#
loop_
_entity_poly.entity_id
_entity_poly.type
_entity_poly.pdbx_seq_one_letter_code
_entity_poly.pdbx_strand_id
1 'polypeptide(L)'
;MKLHMLTLLSISLIVGRSSSDNHSSNNDKSDDTALVYIDNGAIQCESKGKTPAQTAQILINYGIDVISSKCAVSGAVATVCGGKTAGINLHEIWPQNISDAIEQGFSKAEDLEEYQVVECQQNPA
;
A
#
# COMPACT_ATOMS: atom_id res chain seq x y z
N MET A 1 14.99 58.21 -50.68
CA MET A 1 14.68 56.77 -50.81
C MET A 1 14.81 56.09 -49.46
N LYS A 2 13.69 55.85 -48.77
CA LYS A 2 13.36 54.55 -48.17
C LYS A 2 11.99 54.68 -47.51
N LEU A 3 11.05 53.97 -48.13
CA LEU A 3 9.66 53.82 -47.76
C LEU A 3 9.61 53.06 -46.43
N HIS A 4 9.07 53.67 -45.39
CA HIS A 4 8.79 52.97 -44.13
C HIS A 4 7.69 51.93 -44.40
N MET A 5 8.09 50.67 -44.27
CA MET A 5 7.28 49.50 -44.55
C MET A 5 6.39 49.21 -43.33
N LEU A 6 5.08 49.10 -43.59
CA LEU A 6 4.04 48.51 -42.74
C LEU A 6 4.52 47.16 -42.16
N THR A 7 4.10 46.69 -40.97
CA THR A 7 2.74 46.21 -40.67
C THR A 7 2.52 45.92 -39.19
N LEU A 8 1.27 46.12 -38.80
CA LEU A 8 0.50 45.65 -37.63
C LEU A 8 0.71 44.17 -37.27
N LEU A 9 0.67 43.83 -35.97
CA LEU A 9 -0.36 42.95 -35.36
C LEU A 9 -0.08 42.76 -33.86
N SER A 10 -0.97 43.26 -33.02
CA SER A 10 -1.07 42.93 -31.60
C SER A 10 -1.71 41.54 -31.44
N ILE A 11 -0.94 40.56 -30.97
CA ILE A 11 -1.46 39.28 -30.51
C ILE A 11 -1.05 39.10 -29.04
N SER A 12 -2.00 39.37 -28.14
CA SER A 12 -1.93 38.92 -26.76
C SER A 12 -2.28 37.43 -26.71
N LEU A 13 -1.28 36.57 -26.55
CA LEU A 13 -1.51 35.16 -26.21
C LEU A 13 -1.62 35.02 -24.70
N ILE A 14 -2.86 34.90 -24.23
CA ILE A 14 -3.21 34.48 -22.88
C ILE A 14 -2.79 33.01 -22.75
N VAL A 15 -1.75 32.73 -21.98
CA VAL A 15 -1.40 31.36 -21.58
C VAL A 15 -2.29 30.97 -20.40
N GLY A 16 -3.50 30.51 -20.71
CA GLY A 16 -4.35 29.83 -19.73
C GLY A 16 -3.83 28.42 -19.48
N ARG A 17 -3.39 28.12 -18.25
CA ARG A 17 -3.19 26.74 -17.79
C ARG A 17 -4.55 26.20 -17.35
N SER A 18 -5.17 25.38 -18.19
CA SER A 18 -6.26 24.51 -17.76
C SER A 18 -5.66 23.12 -17.55
N SER A 19 -5.57 22.70 -16.29
CA SER A 19 -5.14 21.37 -15.89
C SER A 19 -6.11 20.33 -16.45
N SER A 20 -5.55 19.30 -17.05
CA SER A 20 -6.25 18.14 -17.57
C SER A 20 -6.64 17.22 -16.40
N ASP A 21 -7.92 17.21 -16.02
CA ASP A 21 -8.47 16.14 -15.19
C ASP A 21 -9.24 15.18 -16.11
N ASN A 22 -8.52 14.34 -16.84
CA ASN A 22 -9.08 13.11 -17.37
C ASN A 22 -8.79 12.01 -16.36
N HIS A 23 -9.75 11.78 -15.47
CA HIS A 23 -9.81 10.58 -14.64
C HIS A 23 -10.10 9.39 -15.56
N SER A 24 -9.04 8.92 -16.22
CA SER A 24 -9.00 7.57 -16.77
C SER A 24 -8.93 6.63 -15.58
N SER A 25 -10.10 6.25 -15.04
CA SER A 25 -10.22 5.00 -14.30
C SER A 25 -9.93 3.88 -15.30
N ASN A 26 -8.64 3.64 -15.50
CA ASN A 26 -8.16 2.39 -16.05
C ASN A 26 -8.57 1.34 -15.01
N ASN A 27 -9.69 0.65 -15.26
CA ASN A 27 -9.84 -0.72 -14.83
C ASN A 27 -8.81 -1.52 -15.63
N ASP A 28 -7.55 -1.39 -15.20
CA ASP A 28 -6.48 -2.28 -15.61
C ASP A 28 -6.92 -3.67 -15.16
N LYS A 29 -6.82 -4.62 -16.08
CA LYS A 29 -6.97 -6.03 -15.74
C LYS A 29 -5.86 -6.34 -14.75
N SER A 30 -6.20 -6.35 -13.46
CA SER A 30 -5.26 -6.79 -12.44
C SER A 30 -4.90 -8.22 -12.78
N ASP A 31 -3.61 -8.48 -12.98
CA ASP A 31 -3.10 -9.82 -12.75
C ASP A 31 -3.64 -10.24 -11.37
N ASP A 32 -4.44 -11.31 -11.30
CA ASP A 32 -5.17 -11.67 -10.08
C ASP A 32 -4.15 -12.03 -8.99
N THR A 33 -3.77 -11.06 -8.15
CA THR A 33 -2.94 -11.26 -6.96
C THR A 33 -3.81 -11.69 -5.78
N ALA A 34 -3.20 -12.35 -4.79
CA ALA A 34 -3.85 -12.69 -3.54
C ALA A 34 -3.30 -11.88 -2.37
N LEU A 35 -4.17 -11.57 -1.40
CA LEU A 35 -3.77 -10.92 -0.15
C LEU A 35 -3.73 -11.94 0.99
N VAL A 36 -2.59 -11.97 1.70
CA VAL A 36 -2.42 -12.73 2.95
C VAL A 36 -2.01 -11.79 4.07
N TYR A 37 -2.28 -12.17 5.32
CA TYR A 37 -1.95 -11.39 6.50
C TYR A 37 -1.35 -12.25 7.61
N ILE A 38 -0.65 -11.59 8.52
CA ILE A 38 -0.20 -12.14 9.80
C ILE A 38 -0.32 -11.09 10.90
N ASP A 39 -0.61 -11.50 12.14
CA ASP A 39 -0.46 -10.63 13.32
C ASP A 39 0.95 -10.04 13.33
N ASN A 40 1.07 -8.71 13.48
CA ASN A 40 2.40 -8.10 13.57
C ASN A 40 3.09 -8.42 14.91
N GLY A 41 2.34 -8.95 15.89
CA GLY A 41 2.85 -9.36 17.20
C GLY A 41 3.17 -8.20 18.14
N ALA A 42 2.64 -7.00 17.88
CA ALA A 42 2.77 -5.86 18.77
C ALA A 42 2.03 -6.08 20.10
N ILE A 43 2.63 -5.60 21.19
CA ILE A 43 2.12 -5.68 22.55
C ILE A 43 1.89 -4.26 23.05
N GLN A 44 0.66 -4.00 23.52
CA GLN A 44 0.24 -2.70 24.03
C GLN A 44 1.19 -2.21 25.14
N CYS A 45 1.65 -0.97 25.02
CA CYS A 45 2.62 -0.31 25.90
C CYS A 45 4.07 -0.85 25.85
N GLU A 46 4.34 -1.95 25.15
CA GLU A 46 5.63 -2.65 25.23
C GLU A 46 6.36 -2.75 23.90
N SER A 47 5.69 -3.18 22.83
CA SER A 47 6.33 -3.42 21.54
C SER A 47 5.46 -3.01 20.37
N LYS A 48 6.10 -2.52 19.30
CA LYS A 48 5.43 -2.18 18.04
C LYS A 48 5.24 -3.35 17.09
N GLY A 49 5.68 -4.56 17.49
CA GLY A 49 5.63 -5.74 16.65
C GLY A 49 6.64 -5.72 15.50
N LYS A 50 6.50 -6.67 14.58
CA LYS A 50 7.27 -6.79 13.34
C LYS A 50 6.74 -5.81 12.30
N THR A 51 7.66 -5.17 11.59
CA THR A 51 7.34 -4.36 10.40
C THR A 51 6.89 -5.24 9.23
N PRO A 52 6.20 -4.69 8.22
CA PRO A 52 5.87 -5.45 7.01
C PRO A 52 7.11 -5.99 6.29
N ALA A 53 8.24 -5.27 6.30
CA ALA A 53 9.48 -5.78 5.72
C ALA A 53 9.97 -7.06 6.43
N GLN A 54 9.88 -7.10 7.77
CA GLN A 54 10.27 -8.28 8.55
C GLN A 54 9.35 -9.48 8.32
N THR A 55 8.03 -9.27 8.17
CA THR A 55 7.12 -10.38 7.87
C THR A 55 7.16 -10.78 6.40
N ALA A 56 7.40 -9.86 5.47
CA ALA A 56 7.66 -10.17 4.06
C ALA A 56 8.90 -11.05 3.91
N GLN A 57 9.94 -10.80 4.72
CA GLN A 57 11.15 -11.63 4.71
C GLN A 57 10.88 -13.09 5.10
N ILE A 58 9.83 -13.35 5.91
CA ILE A 58 9.40 -14.73 6.22
C ILE A 58 8.95 -15.42 4.93
N LEU A 59 8.08 -14.78 4.13
CA LEU A 59 7.60 -15.31 2.86
C LEU A 59 8.76 -15.51 1.87
N ILE A 60 9.63 -14.50 1.72
CA ILE A 60 10.77 -14.53 0.80
C ILE A 60 11.75 -15.65 1.14
N ASN A 61 12.00 -15.92 2.42
CA ASN A 61 12.88 -17.01 2.85
C ASN A 61 12.37 -18.41 2.43
N TYR A 62 11.08 -18.53 2.12
CA TYR A 62 10.44 -19.75 1.63
C TYR A 62 10.21 -19.73 0.11
N GLY A 63 10.82 -18.78 -0.61
CA GLY A 63 10.72 -18.69 -2.07
C GLY A 63 9.41 -18.12 -2.57
N ILE A 64 8.64 -17.43 -1.71
CA ILE A 64 7.41 -16.74 -2.09
C ILE A 64 7.75 -15.31 -2.50
N ASP A 65 7.43 -14.96 -3.74
CA ASP A 65 7.56 -13.59 -4.23
C ASP A 65 6.49 -12.69 -3.59
N VAL A 66 6.93 -11.60 -2.97
CA VAL A 66 6.06 -10.59 -2.36
C VAL A 66 5.98 -9.37 -3.29
N ILE A 67 4.78 -9.08 -3.76
CA ILE A 67 4.48 -8.00 -4.71
C ILE A 67 4.42 -6.65 -3.98
N SER A 68 3.70 -6.61 -2.87
CA SER A 68 3.59 -5.42 -2.01
C SER A 68 3.36 -5.79 -0.56
N SER A 69 3.63 -4.86 0.36
CA SER A 69 3.43 -5.07 1.79
C SER A 69 2.94 -3.79 2.48
N LYS A 70 1.95 -3.92 3.37
CA LYS A 70 1.29 -2.79 4.03
C LYS A 70 1.05 -3.08 5.51
N CYS A 71 0.94 -2.03 6.31
CA CYS A 71 0.40 -2.14 7.66
C CYS A 71 -1.12 -2.05 7.61
N ALA A 72 -1.80 -2.81 8.45
CA ALA A 72 -3.22 -2.70 8.64
C ALA A 72 -3.60 -2.97 10.09
N VAL A 73 -4.84 -2.64 10.43
CA VAL A 73 -5.48 -3.03 11.68
C VAL A 73 -6.73 -3.84 11.38
N SER A 74 -6.99 -4.86 12.20
CA SER A 74 -8.16 -5.71 12.08
C SER A 74 -8.82 -5.93 13.45
N GLY A 75 -10.11 -5.66 13.51
CA GLY A 75 -10.92 -5.79 14.72
C GLY A 75 -10.61 -4.75 15.81
N ALA A 76 -11.23 -4.96 16.97
CA ALA A 76 -11.06 -4.12 18.16
C ALA A 76 -10.44 -4.92 19.30
N VAL A 77 -9.56 -4.28 20.08
CA VAL A 77 -8.92 -4.88 21.26
C VAL A 77 -9.14 -4.01 22.49
N ALA A 78 -9.27 -4.63 23.66
CA ALA A 78 -9.34 -3.90 24.93
C ALA A 78 -8.01 -3.18 25.18
N THR A 79 -8.06 -1.92 25.61
CA THR A 79 -6.87 -1.13 25.91
C THR A 79 -6.31 -1.49 27.29
N VAL A 80 -5.35 -2.42 27.32
CA VAL A 80 -4.67 -2.90 28.53
C VAL A 80 -3.20 -3.14 28.23
N CYS A 81 -2.28 -2.61 29.04
CA CYS A 81 -0.86 -2.87 28.84
C CYS A 81 -0.55 -4.37 28.98
N GLY A 82 0.34 -4.88 28.12
CA GLY A 82 0.65 -6.30 28.01
C GLY A 82 -0.31 -7.10 27.13
N GLY A 83 -1.42 -6.50 26.66
CA GLY A 83 -2.34 -7.12 25.70
C GLY A 83 -1.80 -7.08 24.27
N LYS A 84 -2.32 -7.96 23.39
CA LYS A 84 -2.09 -7.85 21.94
C LYS A 84 -2.72 -6.57 21.37
N THR A 85 -2.17 -6.09 20.26
CA THR A 85 -2.82 -5.04 19.45
C THR A 85 -3.66 -5.64 18.32
N ALA A 86 -4.43 -4.79 17.63
CA ALA A 86 -5.13 -5.14 16.38
C ALA A 86 -4.23 -5.10 15.13
N GLY A 87 -2.91 -4.88 15.30
CA GLY A 87 -1.99 -4.67 14.19
C GLY A 87 -1.67 -5.95 13.42
N ILE A 88 -1.81 -5.89 12.10
CA ILE A 88 -1.47 -6.94 11.15
C ILE A 88 -0.55 -6.39 10.05
N ASN A 89 0.23 -7.27 9.42
CA ASN A 89 0.94 -6.97 8.19
C ASN A 89 0.24 -7.70 7.04
N LEU A 90 -0.09 -6.96 5.97
CA LEU A 90 -0.68 -7.48 4.74
C LEU A 90 0.38 -7.62 3.68
N HIS A 91 0.32 -8.71 2.92
CA HIS A 91 1.21 -9.01 1.81
C HIS A 91 0.40 -9.39 0.57
N GLU A 92 0.74 -8.77 -0.54
CA GLU A 92 0.26 -9.15 -1.85
C GLU A 92 1.23 -10.16 -2.45
N ILE A 93 0.71 -11.32 -2.84
CA ILE A 93 1.49 -12.45 -3.38
C ILE A 93 0.77 -13.01 -4.60
N TRP A 94 1.47 -13.88 -5.34
CA TRP A 94 0.81 -14.65 -6.38
C TRP A 94 -0.12 -15.73 -5.79
N PRO A 95 -1.31 -15.99 -6.37
CA PRO A 95 -2.26 -16.95 -5.81
C PRO A 95 -1.73 -18.37 -5.62
N GLN A 96 -0.81 -18.82 -6.48
CA GLN A 96 -0.21 -20.15 -6.35
C GLN A 96 0.59 -20.33 -5.04
N ASN A 97 1.01 -19.24 -4.39
CA ASN A 97 1.79 -19.29 -3.16
C ASN A 97 0.95 -19.21 -1.89
N ILE A 98 -0.39 -19.15 -1.98
CA ILE A 98 -1.27 -19.08 -0.81
C ILE A 98 -1.05 -20.26 0.14
N SER A 99 -0.95 -21.49 -0.40
CA SER A 99 -0.75 -22.68 0.43
C SER A 99 0.55 -22.60 1.22
N ASP A 100 1.65 -22.23 0.55
CA ASP A 100 2.96 -22.09 1.18
C ASP A 100 2.97 -20.97 2.23
N ALA A 101 2.29 -19.85 1.96
CA ALA A 101 2.15 -18.75 2.92
C ALA A 101 1.38 -19.19 4.17
N ILE A 102 0.31 -19.97 4.01
CA ILE A 102 -0.46 -20.54 5.13
C ILE A 102 0.42 -21.46 5.98
N GLU A 103 1.27 -22.29 5.36
CA GLU A 103 2.24 -23.12 6.09
C GLU A 103 3.24 -22.28 6.91
N GLN A 104 3.50 -21.03 6.52
CA GLN A 104 4.34 -20.08 7.28
C GLN A 104 3.57 -19.28 8.35
N GLY A 105 2.31 -19.62 8.60
CA GLY A 105 1.49 -18.98 9.63
C GLY A 105 0.77 -17.72 9.17
N PHE A 106 0.69 -17.47 7.86
CA PHE A 106 -0.18 -16.44 7.30
C PHE A 106 -1.60 -16.98 7.16
N SER A 107 -2.57 -16.07 7.04
CA SER A 107 -3.96 -16.37 6.72
C SER A 107 -4.40 -15.51 5.54
N LYS A 108 -5.48 -15.88 4.85
CA LYS A 108 -5.92 -15.08 3.71
C LYS A 108 -6.66 -13.83 4.22
N ALA A 109 -6.46 -12.70 3.56
CA ALA A 109 -7.16 -11.48 3.95
C ALA A 109 -8.69 -11.57 3.76
N GLU A 110 -9.16 -12.50 2.90
CA GLU A 110 -10.59 -12.79 2.73
C GLU A 110 -11.23 -13.44 3.97
N ASP A 111 -10.43 -13.99 4.88
CA ASP A 111 -10.90 -14.59 6.13
C ASP A 111 -11.17 -13.53 7.23
N LEU A 112 -10.81 -12.26 6.98
CA LEU A 112 -11.06 -11.14 7.89
C LEU A 112 -12.46 -10.55 7.65
N GLU A 113 -13.21 -10.29 8.72
CA GLU A 113 -14.50 -9.58 8.63
C GLU A 113 -14.31 -8.16 8.08
N GLU A 114 -13.33 -7.41 8.61
CA GLU A 114 -12.93 -6.08 8.17
C GLU A 114 -11.47 -5.82 8.54
N TYR A 115 -10.76 -5.06 7.70
CA TYR A 115 -9.47 -4.47 8.04
C TYR A 115 -9.31 -3.08 7.41
N GLN A 116 -8.43 -2.28 7.98
CA GLN A 116 -8.12 -0.94 7.48
C GLN A 116 -6.62 -0.82 7.26
N VAL A 117 -6.21 -0.52 6.02
CA VAL A 117 -4.82 -0.19 5.71
C VAL A 117 -4.46 1.14 6.37
N VAL A 118 -3.35 1.15 7.09
CA VAL A 118 -2.86 2.34 7.81
C VAL A 118 -1.41 2.62 7.44
N GLU A 119 -0.99 3.85 7.67
CA GLU A 119 0.41 4.21 7.56
C GLU A 119 1.27 3.40 8.53
N CYS A 120 2.38 2.86 8.02
CA CYS A 120 3.30 2.12 8.85
C CYS A 120 4.04 3.07 9.79
N GLN A 121 3.87 2.84 11.09
CA GLN A 121 4.68 3.52 12.08
C GLN A 121 6.12 3.04 11.96
N GLN A 122 7.00 3.90 11.42
CA GLN A 122 8.41 3.59 11.32
C GLN A 122 8.97 3.35 12.72
N ASN A 123 9.69 2.23 12.88
CA ASN A 123 10.50 2.02 14.07
C ASN A 123 11.79 2.83 13.87
N PRO A 124 12.06 3.90 14.65
CA PRO A 124 13.40 4.48 14.63
C PRO A 124 14.38 3.38 15.04
N ALA A 125 15.39 3.17 14.19
CA ALA A 125 16.45 2.20 14.39
C ALA A 125 17.23 2.47 15.68
#